data_AF-A0A7S0ALY9-F1
#
_entry.id   AF-A0A7S0ALY9-F1
#
_cell.length_a   1.000
_cell.length_b   1.000
_cell.length_c   1.000
_cell.angle_alpha   90.00
_cell.angle_beta   90.00
_cell.angle_gamma   90.00
#
_symmetry.space_group_name_H-M   'P 1'
#
loop_
_entity.id
_entity.type
_entity.pdbx_description
1 polymer ?
#
loop_
_entity_poly.entity_id
_entity_poly.type
_entity_poly.pdbx_seq_one_letter_code
_entity_poly.pdbx_strand_id
1 'polypeptide(L)'
;ALESMEKYQCYKYSKLPAALAGPGHQGRPLGDAAWLRHLRPAWSVFVKRLKPGFRQQVLPGPLRGERLEAALDDQLRQVQATYTPQQGACQWAVHYDRWIETFDKGEYAGGAHCLDFCCKDPNCHGLQMESSEMYQCYKYSALPSFLDSSRAKNLADGVWLLGRKPAWSIFVKTGIVAQPAVASRPVQQLRPHPQLQQQPQEKQQPTLQLQQRLVAAPEGGGGSGGSLWPWRLLQAALVTTAAFLAHRLATSYVAARLLGKLGLLSSGLEAAKLLGTGKAKVPL
;
A
#
# COMPACT_ATOMS: atom_id res chain seq x y z
N ALA A 1 -9.63 20.48 6.98
CA ALA A 1 -9.31 19.16 7.51
C ALA A 1 -8.54 18.39 6.43
N LEU A 2 -7.32 17.94 6.75
CA LEU A 2 -6.45 17.18 5.85
C LEU A 2 -6.91 15.72 5.86
N GLU A 3 -7.75 15.35 4.89
CA GLU A 3 -8.08 13.96 4.61
C GLU A 3 -7.03 13.35 3.67
N SER A 4 -6.46 12.22 4.11
CA SER A 4 -5.85 11.14 3.33
C SER A 4 -4.82 11.53 2.24
N MET A 5 -3.53 11.35 2.57
CA MET A 5 -2.43 11.21 1.60
C MET A 5 -2.31 9.77 1.05
N GLU A 6 -3.43 9.11 0.73
CA GLU A 6 -3.38 7.75 0.17
C GLU A 6 -3.08 7.79 -1.34
N LYS A 7 -1.98 7.11 -1.71
CA LYS A 7 -1.44 6.87 -3.07
C LYS A 7 -0.57 7.99 -3.63
N TYR A 8 0.74 7.86 -3.38
CA TYR A 8 1.78 8.46 -4.22
C TYR A 8 1.68 7.89 -5.64
N GLN A 9 0.92 8.56 -6.51
CA GLN A 9 0.88 8.22 -7.94
C GLN A 9 2.00 8.98 -8.66
N CYS A 10 2.90 8.26 -9.30
CA CYS A 10 3.87 8.83 -10.23
C CYS A 10 3.24 8.94 -11.62
N TYR A 11 3.22 10.15 -12.18
CA TYR A 11 2.73 10.38 -13.54
C TYR A 11 3.90 10.57 -14.50
N LYS A 12 3.82 9.95 -15.69
CA LYS A 12 4.82 10.09 -16.76
C LYS A 12 4.29 11.04 -17.83
N TYR A 13 5.04 12.09 -18.12
CA TYR A 13 4.77 12.95 -19.27
C TYR A 13 5.42 12.37 -20.52
N SER A 14 4.66 12.26 -21.61
CA SER A 14 5.20 11.92 -22.94
C SER A 14 5.87 13.13 -23.60
N LYS A 15 5.43 14.34 -23.26
CA LYS A 15 6.00 15.63 -23.68
C LYS A 15 6.01 16.59 -22.49
N LEU A 16 7.09 17.37 -22.35
CA LEU A 16 7.19 18.38 -21.30
C LEU A 16 6.13 19.47 -21.53
N PRO A 17 5.30 19.82 -20.53
CA PRO A 17 4.34 20.92 -20.65
C PRO A 17 5.04 22.22 -21.05
N ALA A 18 4.44 23.00 -21.97
CA ALA A 18 5.00 24.27 -22.43
C ALA A 18 5.27 25.25 -21.28
N ALA A 19 4.44 25.20 -20.23
CA ALA A 19 4.59 25.97 -19.01
C ALA A 19 5.84 25.60 -18.16
N LEU A 20 6.61 24.57 -18.53
CA LEU A 20 7.88 24.22 -17.90
C LEU A 20 9.08 24.41 -18.85
N ALA A 21 8.84 24.78 -20.10
CA ALA A 21 9.86 24.94 -21.13
C ALA A 21 10.38 26.39 -21.24
N GLY A 22 9.77 27.34 -20.52
CA GLY A 22 10.15 28.76 -20.58
C GLY A 22 11.51 29.08 -19.91
N PRO A 23 12.20 30.14 -20.35
CA PRO A 23 13.51 30.55 -19.84
C PRO A 23 13.52 31.04 -18.37
N GLY A 24 12.37 31.10 -17.70
CA GLY A 24 12.24 31.56 -16.32
C GLY A 24 12.23 30.46 -15.25
N HIS A 25 12.23 29.17 -15.61
CA HIS A 25 12.14 28.10 -14.63
C HIS A 25 13.51 27.71 -14.07
N GLN A 26 13.77 28.11 -12.82
CA GLN A 26 14.93 27.65 -12.05
C GLN A 26 14.68 26.24 -11.52
N GLY A 27 15.09 25.24 -12.31
CA GLY A 27 15.18 23.87 -11.81
C GLY A 27 16.42 23.70 -10.94
N ARG A 28 16.28 23.07 -9.77
CA ARG A 28 17.42 22.66 -8.94
C ARG A 28 17.89 21.26 -9.38
N PRO A 29 19.20 21.00 -9.52
CA PRO A 29 19.69 19.65 -9.79
C PRO A 29 19.28 18.69 -8.67
N LEU A 30 18.84 17.48 -9.05
CA LEU A 30 18.30 16.52 -8.09
C LEU A 30 19.37 16.03 -7.09
N GLY A 31 20.57 15.73 -7.56
CA GLY A 31 21.65 15.20 -6.72
C GLY A 31 21.24 13.91 -6.01
N ASP A 32 21.52 13.83 -4.72
CA ASP A 32 21.05 12.77 -3.80
C ASP A 32 19.61 12.99 -3.30
N ALA A 33 18.97 14.08 -3.73
CA ALA A 33 17.65 14.51 -3.32
C ALA A 33 17.47 14.76 -1.80
N ALA A 34 18.53 14.91 -1.00
CA ALA A 34 18.44 15.08 0.45
C ALA A 34 17.67 16.35 0.85
N TRP A 35 17.72 17.39 0.02
CA TRP A 35 16.99 18.64 0.24
C TRP A 35 15.47 18.48 0.15
N LEU A 36 14.95 17.46 -0.56
CA LEU A 36 13.50 17.22 -0.64
C LEU A 36 12.90 16.86 0.72
N ARG A 37 13.68 16.25 1.62
CA ARG A 37 13.23 15.83 2.96
C ARG A 37 12.85 17.00 3.87
N HIS A 38 13.37 18.20 3.57
CA HIS A 38 13.15 19.41 4.38
C HIS A 38 12.08 20.32 3.79
N LEU A 39 11.50 19.96 2.64
CA LEU A 39 10.44 20.73 2.02
C LEU A 39 9.07 20.24 2.47
N ARG A 40 8.11 21.16 2.51
CA ARG A 40 6.70 20.80 2.72
C ARG A 40 6.25 19.87 1.58
N PRO A 41 5.42 18.84 1.87
CA PRO A 41 4.89 17.96 0.84
C PRO A 41 4.22 18.76 -0.28
N ALA A 42 4.74 18.64 -1.49
CA ALA A 42 4.22 19.33 -2.67
C ALA A 42 4.47 18.47 -3.92
N TRP A 43 3.60 18.62 -4.92
CA TRP A 43 3.82 18.02 -6.23
C TRP A 43 5.07 18.60 -6.87
N SER A 44 5.99 17.73 -7.26
CA SER A 44 7.26 18.10 -7.90
C SER A 44 7.36 17.45 -9.28
N VAL A 45 7.92 18.19 -10.25
CA VAL A 45 8.14 17.69 -11.60
C VAL A 45 9.63 17.45 -11.82
N PHE A 46 10.01 16.20 -12.07
CA PHE A 46 11.40 15.82 -12.35
C PHE A 46 11.60 15.75 -13.86
N VAL A 47 12.50 16.57 -14.38
CA VAL A 47 12.83 16.62 -15.80
C VAL A 47 14.24 16.11 -16.00
N LYS A 48 14.40 15.05 -16.80
CA LYS A 48 15.72 14.58 -17.22
C LYS A 48 16.30 15.59 -18.19
N ARG A 49 17.15 16.51 -17.71
CA ARG A 49 17.91 17.41 -18.59
C ARG A 49 18.97 16.58 -19.30
N LEU A 50 18.86 16.48 -20.62
CA LEU A 50 20.00 16.11 -21.45
C LEU A 50 21.00 17.25 -21.31
N LYS A 51 22.24 16.95 -20.91
CA LYS A 51 23.29 17.96 -20.71
C LYS A 51 23.37 18.86 -21.96
N PRO A 52 23.12 20.18 -21.86
CA PRO A 52 23.36 21.08 -22.99
C PRO A 52 24.87 21.05 -23.26
N GLY A 53 25.27 20.52 -24.41
CA GLY A 53 26.67 20.25 -24.74
C GLY A 53 27.07 18.77 -24.73
N PHE A 54 26.19 17.84 -24.37
CA PHE A 54 26.35 16.44 -24.79
C PHE A 54 25.96 16.36 -26.26
N ARG A 55 26.82 16.90 -27.14
CA ARG A 55 26.97 16.28 -28.46
C ARG A 55 27.19 14.81 -28.12
N GLN A 56 26.32 13.92 -28.63
CA GLN A 56 26.77 12.58 -28.93
C GLN A 56 28.04 12.80 -29.73
N GLN A 57 29.20 12.68 -29.08
CA GLN A 57 30.40 12.38 -29.80
C GLN A 57 30.03 11.05 -30.44
N VAL A 58 29.64 11.11 -31.71
CA VAL A 58 29.73 9.97 -32.62
C VAL A 58 31.21 9.63 -32.56
N LEU A 59 31.57 8.79 -31.58
CA LEU A 59 32.93 8.32 -31.44
C LEU A 59 33.16 7.49 -32.70
N PRO A 60 34.07 7.91 -33.59
CA PRO A 60 34.36 7.14 -34.78
C PRO A 60 35.13 5.91 -34.31
N GLY A 61 34.44 4.77 -34.25
CA GLY A 61 35.06 3.52 -33.83
C GLY A 61 34.03 2.41 -33.59
N PRO A 62 33.99 1.36 -34.44
CA PRO A 62 33.05 0.25 -34.31
C PRO A 62 33.32 -0.69 -33.12
N LEU A 63 34.21 -0.36 -32.17
CA LEU A 63 34.70 -1.29 -31.15
C LEU A 63 34.43 -0.87 -29.70
N ARG A 64 33.62 0.17 -29.46
CA ARG A 64 33.41 0.70 -28.09
C ARG A 64 32.13 0.20 -27.42
N GLY A 65 31.10 -0.17 -28.18
CA GLY A 65 29.88 -0.77 -27.63
C GLY A 65 30.17 -2.13 -27.00
N GLU A 66 30.80 -3.03 -27.75
CA GLU A 66 31.11 -4.40 -27.32
C GLU A 66 32.02 -4.44 -26.08
N ARG A 67 33.01 -3.55 -25.99
CA ARG A 67 33.88 -3.49 -24.79
C ARG A 67 33.17 -2.95 -23.56
N LEU A 68 32.22 -2.02 -23.74
CA LEU A 68 31.46 -1.49 -22.62
C LEU A 68 30.40 -2.48 -22.15
N GLU A 69 29.76 -3.19 -23.07
CA GLU A 69 28.82 -4.28 -22.76
C GLU A 69 29.54 -5.44 -22.07
N ALA A 70 30.70 -5.88 -22.58
CA ALA A 70 31.49 -6.93 -21.92
C ALA A 70 31.95 -6.50 -20.50
N ALA A 71 32.38 -5.26 -20.33
CA ALA A 71 32.75 -4.74 -19.01
C ALA A 71 31.55 -4.65 -18.06
N LEU A 72 30.37 -4.27 -18.56
CA LEU A 72 29.15 -4.20 -17.77
C LEU A 72 28.64 -5.60 -17.39
N ASP A 73 28.72 -6.56 -18.31
CA ASP A 73 28.39 -7.96 -18.07
C ASP A 73 29.35 -8.61 -17.05
N ASP A 74 30.65 -8.33 -17.14
CA ASP A 74 31.62 -8.78 -16.12
C ASP A 74 31.33 -8.14 -14.76
N GLN A 75 30.94 -6.86 -14.74
CA GLN A 75 30.56 -6.17 -13.51
C GLN A 75 29.24 -6.73 -12.93
N LEU A 76 28.26 -7.07 -13.76
CA LEU A 76 27.01 -7.74 -13.36
C LEU A 76 27.26 -9.15 -12.84
N ARG A 77 28.14 -9.92 -13.48
CA ARG A 77 28.57 -11.24 -12.99
C ARG A 77 29.30 -11.13 -11.67
N GLN A 78 30.17 -10.12 -11.49
CA GLN A 78 30.80 -9.86 -10.21
C GLN A 78 29.76 -9.51 -9.15
N VAL A 79 28.81 -8.61 -9.44
CA VAL A 79 27.74 -8.26 -8.49
C VAL A 79 26.87 -9.48 -8.14
N GLN A 80 26.53 -10.33 -9.12
CA GLN A 80 25.79 -11.57 -8.89
C GLN A 80 26.61 -12.62 -8.13
N ALA A 81 27.92 -12.69 -8.37
CA ALA A 81 28.82 -13.59 -7.64
C ALA A 81 29.05 -13.13 -6.20
N THR A 82 29.08 -11.81 -5.94
CA THR A 82 29.05 -11.26 -4.57
C THR A 82 27.67 -11.40 -3.94
N TYR A 83 26.62 -11.49 -4.77
CA TYR A 83 25.29 -11.96 -4.42
C TYR A 83 25.22 -13.50 -4.42
N THR A 84 26.31 -14.20 -4.06
CA THR A 84 26.13 -15.44 -3.31
C THR A 84 25.13 -15.12 -2.20
N PRO A 85 23.97 -15.80 -2.13
CA PRO A 85 23.02 -15.58 -1.04
C PRO A 85 23.83 -15.77 0.23
N GLN A 86 24.15 -14.64 0.88
CA GLN A 86 24.95 -14.65 2.09
C GLN A 86 24.29 -15.64 3.02
N GLN A 87 25.10 -16.37 3.78
CA GLN A 87 24.72 -17.39 4.76
C GLN A 87 23.87 -16.81 5.93
N GLY A 88 22.77 -16.13 5.60
CA GLY A 88 21.96 -15.27 6.45
C GLY A 88 20.74 -14.68 5.74
N ALA A 89 20.53 -14.92 4.44
CA ALA A 89 19.26 -14.62 3.78
C ALA A 89 18.22 -15.64 4.23
N CYS A 90 17.34 -15.23 5.14
CA CYS A 90 16.25 -16.09 5.60
C CYS A 90 15.38 -16.52 4.43
N GLN A 91 15.18 -17.84 4.31
CA GLN A 91 14.20 -18.36 3.38
C GLN A 91 12.81 -18.22 4.00
N TRP A 92 11.81 -17.99 3.17
CA TRP A 92 10.44 -17.77 3.64
C TRP A 92 9.47 -18.70 2.90
N ALA A 93 8.53 -19.26 3.64
CA ALA A 93 7.36 -19.92 3.09
C ALA A 93 6.11 -19.12 3.47
N VAL A 94 5.24 -18.87 2.49
CA VAL A 94 4.07 -18.02 2.63
C VAL A 94 2.81 -18.86 2.61
N HIS A 95 2.02 -18.74 3.67
CA HIS A 95 0.63 -19.19 3.72
C HIS A 95 -0.26 -18.00 3.36
N TYR A 96 -0.56 -17.89 2.07
CA TYR A 96 -1.28 -16.76 1.49
C TYR A 96 -2.76 -16.77 1.87
N ASP A 97 -3.32 -15.57 2.11
CA ASP A 97 -4.73 -15.35 2.46
C ASP A 97 -5.16 -16.12 3.71
N ARG A 98 -4.36 -15.97 4.77
CA ARG A 98 -4.53 -16.59 6.09
C ARG A 98 -4.31 -15.57 7.19
N TRP A 99 -5.25 -15.54 8.12
CA TRP A 99 -5.19 -14.73 9.34
C TRP A 99 -5.39 -15.65 10.54
N ILE A 100 -4.38 -15.74 11.42
CA ILE A 100 -4.42 -16.58 12.62
C ILE A 100 -3.88 -15.80 13.82
N GLU A 101 -4.76 -15.42 14.75
CA GLU A 101 -4.46 -14.57 15.93
C GLU A 101 -3.77 -15.33 17.07
N THR A 102 -2.70 -16.06 16.76
CA THR A 102 -1.83 -16.73 17.74
C THR A 102 -0.43 -16.09 17.80
N PHE A 103 -0.27 -14.95 17.14
CA PHE A 103 0.94 -14.13 17.20
C PHE A 103 1.06 -13.43 18.57
N ASP A 104 2.26 -12.99 18.88
CA ASP A 104 2.59 -12.22 20.08
C ASP A 104 1.76 -10.94 20.13
N LYS A 105 1.30 -10.53 21.32
CA LYS A 105 0.48 -9.32 21.47
C LYS A 105 1.29 -8.08 21.10
N GLY A 106 0.72 -7.23 20.24
CA GLY A 106 1.28 -5.94 19.85
C GLY A 106 1.88 -5.94 18.45
N GLU A 107 2.00 -4.75 17.86
CA GLU A 107 2.70 -4.56 16.58
C GLU A 107 4.19 -4.84 16.77
N TYR A 108 4.75 -5.70 15.92
CA TYR A 108 6.17 -6.05 15.97
C TYR A 108 7.03 -4.99 15.28
N ALA A 109 6.61 -4.59 14.07
CA ALA A 109 7.18 -3.50 13.29
C ALA A 109 6.15 -3.00 12.26
N GLY A 110 6.43 -1.85 11.64
CA GLY A 110 5.61 -1.27 10.58
C GLY A 110 6.33 -1.21 9.23
N GLY A 111 5.65 -1.62 8.16
CA GLY A 111 6.09 -1.45 6.77
C GLY A 111 7.03 -2.53 6.23
N ALA A 112 7.73 -2.19 5.14
CA ALA A 112 8.49 -3.13 4.30
C ALA A 112 9.72 -3.80 4.96
N HIS A 113 10.03 -3.48 6.23
CA HIS A 113 11.19 -4.02 6.92
C HIS A 113 10.88 -5.23 7.80
N CYS A 114 9.62 -5.68 7.88
CA CYS A 114 9.22 -6.77 8.78
C CYS A 114 10.03 -8.06 8.57
N LEU A 115 10.24 -8.46 7.31
CA LEU A 115 11.02 -9.66 6.98
C LEU A 115 12.48 -9.53 7.42
N ASP A 116 13.10 -8.37 7.23
CA ASP A 116 14.49 -8.12 7.66
C ASP A 116 14.65 -8.17 9.19
N PHE A 117 13.69 -7.60 9.92
CA PHE A 117 13.70 -7.60 11.38
C PHE A 117 13.53 -9.02 11.93
N CYS A 118 12.51 -9.75 11.45
CA CYS A 118 12.30 -11.15 11.83
C CYS A 118 13.44 -12.07 11.38
N CYS A 119 14.12 -11.74 10.28
CA CYS A 119 15.27 -12.51 9.84
C CYS A 119 16.42 -12.46 10.86
N LYS A 120 16.65 -11.29 11.46
CA LYS A 120 17.71 -11.07 12.46
C LYS A 120 17.31 -11.51 13.88
N ASP A 121 16.01 -11.56 14.17
CA ASP A 121 15.50 -12.01 15.47
C ASP A 121 15.52 -13.55 15.57
N PRO A 122 16.30 -14.13 16.51
CA PRO A 122 16.36 -15.58 16.69
C PRO A 122 15.06 -16.17 17.25
N ASN A 123 14.23 -15.36 17.92
CA ASN A 123 12.95 -15.79 18.48
C ASN A 123 11.79 -15.58 17.50
N CYS A 124 12.04 -15.06 16.30
CA CYS A 124 11.01 -14.87 15.30
C CYS A 124 10.95 -16.08 14.36
N HIS A 125 9.87 -16.86 14.47
CA HIS A 125 9.62 -18.03 13.64
C HIS A 125 8.76 -17.70 12.42
N GLY A 126 7.99 -16.62 12.48
CA GLY A 126 7.21 -16.11 11.36
C GLY A 126 6.54 -14.78 11.64
N LEU A 127 5.83 -14.27 10.63
CA LEU A 127 5.11 -13.00 10.68
C LEU A 127 3.68 -13.15 10.14
N GLN A 128 2.73 -12.48 10.77
CA GLN A 128 1.42 -12.17 10.18
C GLN A 128 1.48 -10.76 9.62
N MET A 129 1.35 -10.61 8.29
CA MET A 129 1.34 -9.29 7.64
C MET A 129 0.52 -9.31 6.34
N GLU A 130 0.09 -8.15 5.87
CA GLU A 130 -0.54 -8.06 4.55
C GLU A 130 0.52 -8.29 3.46
N SER A 131 0.16 -9.06 2.43
CA SER A 131 1.08 -9.45 1.35
C SER A 131 1.61 -8.29 0.49
N SER A 132 1.13 -7.06 0.70
CA SER A 132 1.68 -5.86 0.08
C SER A 132 2.90 -5.30 0.83
N GLU A 133 3.16 -5.79 2.07
CA GLU A 133 4.20 -5.31 2.99
C GLU A 133 4.06 -3.83 3.39
N MET A 134 2.92 -3.20 3.13
CA MET A 134 2.70 -1.78 3.39
C MET A 134 2.16 -1.48 4.80
N TYR A 135 1.71 -2.50 5.53
CA TYR A 135 1.00 -2.36 6.80
C TYR A 135 1.78 -2.91 7.99
N GLN A 136 1.11 -3.03 9.12
CA GLN A 136 1.61 -3.58 10.38
C GLN A 136 1.94 -5.06 10.21
N CYS A 137 2.95 -5.53 10.94
CA CYS A 137 3.23 -6.96 11.07
C CYS A 137 3.23 -7.39 12.53
N TYR A 138 2.79 -8.63 12.75
CA TYR A 138 2.77 -9.28 14.06
C TYR A 138 3.71 -10.48 14.06
N LYS A 139 4.42 -10.69 15.17
CA LYS A 139 5.43 -11.75 15.29
C LYS A 139 4.81 -13.06 15.78
N TYR A 140 5.23 -14.17 15.20
CA TYR A 140 5.06 -15.50 15.80
C TYR A 140 6.35 -15.93 16.52
N SER A 141 6.35 -15.90 17.85
CA SER A 141 7.40 -16.57 18.65
C SER A 141 7.23 -18.10 18.68
N ALA A 142 6.06 -18.61 18.28
CA ALA A 142 5.81 -20.02 18.01
C ALA A 142 4.83 -20.14 16.84
N LEU A 143 5.04 -21.10 15.95
CA LEU A 143 4.14 -21.32 14.81
C LEU A 143 2.86 -22.06 15.25
N PRO A 144 1.70 -21.74 14.68
CA PRO A 144 0.46 -22.48 14.94
C PRO A 144 0.62 -23.96 14.55
N SER A 145 0.19 -24.89 15.39
CA SER A 145 0.35 -26.34 15.15
C SER A 145 -0.43 -26.87 13.94
N PHE A 146 -1.48 -26.17 13.53
CA PHE A 146 -2.33 -26.51 12.37
C PHE A 146 -1.86 -25.85 11.07
N LEU A 147 -0.69 -25.21 11.07
CA LEU A 147 -0.09 -24.60 9.90
C LEU A 147 0.53 -25.67 9.01
N ASP A 148 -0.24 -26.12 8.03
CA ASP A 148 0.13 -27.20 7.13
C ASP A 148 1.16 -26.75 6.07
N SER A 149 2.39 -27.24 6.19
CA SER A 149 3.51 -26.92 5.30
C SER A 149 3.25 -27.28 3.84
N SER A 150 2.35 -28.23 3.54
CA SER A 150 2.03 -28.62 2.16
C SER A 150 1.29 -27.52 1.39
N ARG A 151 0.63 -26.59 2.11
CA ARG A 151 -0.08 -25.44 1.53
C ARG A 151 0.78 -24.19 1.46
N ALA A 152 1.99 -24.22 2.01
CA ALA A 152 2.91 -23.10 1.97
C ALA A 152 3.56 -22.99 0.59
N LYS A 153 3.80 -21.76 0.12
CA LYS A 153 4.58 -21.51 -1.11
C LYS A 153 5.88 -20.82 -0.75
N ASN A 154 6.99 -21.25 -1.34
CA ASN A 154 8.26 -20.55 -1.17
C ASN A 154 8.12 -19.10 -1.68
N LEU A 155 8.57 -18.13 -0.87
CA LEU A 155 8.57 -16.72 -1.26
C LEU A 155 9.53 -16.50 -2.43
N ALA A 156 10.72 -17.13 -2.42
CA ALA A 156 11.78 -16.97 -3.42
C ALA A 156 12.02 -15.49 -3.78
N ASP A 157 11.70 -15.09 -5.01
CA ASP A 157 11.81 -13.72 -5.54
C ASP A 157 10.52 -12.87 -5.35
N GLY A 158 9.49 -13.45 -4.75
CA GLY A 158 8.20 -12.80 -4.49
C GLY A 158 7.33 -12.57 -5.74
N VAL A 159 7.78 -12.95 -6.94
CA VAL A 159 7.10 -12.57 -8.20
C VAL A 159 5.67 -13.10 -8.27
N TRP A 160 5.42 -14.30 -7.76
CA TRP A 160 4.09 -14.89 -7.77
C TRP A 160 3.10 -14.15 -6.86
N LEU A 161 3.60 -13.45 -5.82
CA LEU A 161 2.79 -12.68 -4.87
C LEU A 161 2.36 -11.34 -5.49
N LEU A 162 3.18 -10.77 -6.37
CA LEU A 162 2.87 -9.52 -7.09
C LEU A 162 1.62 -9.62 -7.97
N GLY A 163 1.31 -10.81 -8.49
CA GLY A 163 0.11 -11.08 -9.27
C GLY A 163 -1.15 -11.37 -8.46
N ARG A 164 -1.06 -11.35 -7.12
CA ARG A 164 -2.16 -11.69 -6.21
C ARG A 164 -2.77 -10.42 -5.60
N LYS A 165 -4.02 -10.52 -5.13
CA LYS A 165 -4.64 -9.41 -4.40
C LYS A 165 -3.94 -9.24 -3.04
N PRO A 166 -3.77 -8.02 -2.51
CA PRO A 166 -3.33 -7.84 -1.13
C PRO A 166 -4.24 -8.61 -0.18
N ALA A 167 -3.65 -9.45 0.66
CA ALA A 167 -4.36 -10.24 1.66
C ALA A 167 -3.44 -10.49 2.86
N TRP A 168 -4.03 -10.56 4.04
CA TRP A 168 -3.30 -11.00 5.23
C TRP A 168 -2.76 -12.40 5.02
N SER A 169 -1.47 -12.56 5.25
CA SER A 169 -0.73 -13.78 4.97
C SER A 169 0.27 -14.07 6.09
N ILE A 170 0.67 -15.33 6.21
CA ILE A 170 1.63 -15.76 7.22
C ILE A 170 2.94 -16.13 6.52
N PHE A 171 4.02 -15.46 6.89
CA PHE A 171 5.36 -15.66 6.37
C PHE A 171 6.18 -16.43 7.39
N VAL A 172 6.51 -17.68 7.09
CA VAL A 172 7.23 -18.60 7.97
C VAL A 172 8.68 -18.65 7.56
N LYS A 173 9.58 -18.51 8.52
CA LYS A 173 11.02 -18.63 8.32
C LYS A 173 11.37 -20.09 8.06
N THR A 174 11.92 -20.40 6.90
CA THR A 174 12.37 -21.74 6.51
C THR A 174 13.89 -21.82 6.48
N GLY A 175 14.43 -23.05 6.54
CA GLY A 175 15.88 -23.26 6.41
C GLY A 175 16.71 -22.93 7.65
N ILE A 176 16.10 -22.46 8.75
CA ILE A 176 16.73 -22.62 10.06
C ILE A 176 16.60 -24.10 10.41
N VAL A 177 17.53 -24.93 9.91
CA VAL A 177 17.89 -26.13 10.64
C VAL A 177 18.31 -25.58 11.99
N ALA A 178 17.47 -25.74 13.01
CA ALA A 178 17.77 -25.31 14.37
C ALA A 178 19.17 -25.87 14.64
N GLN A 179 20.17 -24.99 14.61
CA GLN A 179 21.53 -25.39 14.88
C GLN A 179 21.40 -25.99 16.28
N PRO A 180 21.60 -27.32 16.44
CA PRO A 180 21.21 -28.03 17.64
C PRO A 180 21.83 -27.25 18.76
N ALA A 181 20.98 -26.67 19.63
CA ALA A 181 21.38 -25.68 20.61
C ALA A 181 22.65 -26.21 21.26
N VAL A 182 23.80 -25.66 20.84
CA VAL A 182 25.09 -26.19 21.27
C VAL A 182 25.06 -25.88 22.74
N ALA A 183 24.79 -26.91 23.53
CA ALA A 183 24.39 -26.80 24.92
C ALA A 183 25.29 -25.76 25.55
N SER A 184 24.74 -24.55 25.73
CA SER A 184 25.44 -23.46 26.36
C SER A 184 25.75 -24.02 27.71
N ARG A 185 27.04 -24.35 27.91
CA ARG A 185 27.55 -24.88 29.17
C ARG A 185 26.88 -24.08 30.28
N PRO A 186 26.32 -24.73 31.31
CA PRO A 186 25.71 -24.01 32.42
C PRO A 186 26.76 -23.00 32.90
N VAL A 187 26.47 -21.72 32.67
CA VAL A 187 27.24 -20.63 33.25
C VAL A 187 27.14 -20.89 34.74
N GLN A 188 28.26 -21.27 35.35
CA GLN A 188 28.32 -21.43 36.79
C GLN A 188 27.84 -20.13 37.40
N GLN A 189 26.69 -20.25 38.04
CA GLN A 189 25.92 -19.26 38.73
C GLN A 189 26.79 -18.62 39.81
N LEU A 190 27.44 -17.49 39.49
CA LEU A 190 28.15 -16.68 40.48
C LEU A 190 27.13 -15.79 41.21
N ARG A 191 26.46 -16.43 42.18
CA ARG A 191 25.87 -15.89 43.43
C ARG A 191 24.81 -14.76 43.38
N PRO A 192 23.97 -14.69 44.44
CA PRO A 192 22.76 -13.89 44.48
C PRO A 192 23.04 -12.45 44.97
N HIS A 193 22.37 -11.47 44.36
CA HIS A 193 22.16 -10.15 44.96
C HIS A 193 20.70 -10.01 45.40
N PRO A 194 20.44 -9.52 46.63
CA PRO A 194 19.10 -9.43 47.20
C PRO A 194 18.31 -8.22 46.69
N GLN A 195 16.99 -8.32 46.90
CA GLN A 195 15.88 -7.47 46.48
C GLN A 195 16.01 -5.96 46.74
N LEU A 196 15.44 -5.18 45.81
CA LEU A 196 14.60 -3.97 45.98
C LEU A 196 14.32 -3.49 44.54
N GLN A 197 13.11 -3.38 43.99
CA GLN A 197 11.91 -2.74 44.48
C GLN A 197 10.74 -3.22 43.61
N GLN A 198 9.64 -3.66 44.23
CA GLN A 198 8.38 -3.87 43.54
C GLN A 198 7.82 -2.52 43.12
N GLN A 199 7.71 -2.27 41.81
CA GLN A 199 6.81 -1.23 41.31
C GLN A 199 5.36 -1.76 41.35
N PRO A 200 4.39 -0.99 41.87
CA PRO A 200 2.99 -1.38 41.84
C PRO A 200 2.52 -1.52 40.39
N GLN A 201 1.99 -2.71 40.06
CA GLN A 201 1.15 -2.86 38.88
C GLN A 201 -0.10 -2.01 39.07
N GLU A 202 -0.09 -0.83 38.46
CA GLU A 202 -1.28 -0.04 38.24
C GLU A 202 -2.17 -0.82 37.27
N LYS A 203 -3.24 -1.36 37.84
CA LYS A 203 -4.35 -2.04 37.17
C LYS A 203 -5.09 -1.03 36.28
N GLN A 204 -4.54 -0.73 35.11
CA GLN A 204 -5.25 0.02 34.08
C GLN A 204 -6.20 -0.92 33.34
N GLN A 205 -7.35 -1.09 33.97
CA GLN A 205 -8.59 -1.56 33.38
C GLN A 205 -9.14 -0.37 32.56
N PRO A 206 -9.21 -0.42 31.22
CA PRO A 206 -9.89 0.62 30.48
C PRO A 206 -11.39 0.49 30.74
N THR A 207 -11.89 1.39 31.58
CA THR A 207 -13.30 1.67 31.81
C THR A 207 -13.96 2.04 30.48
N LEU A 208 -14.47 1.04 29.76
CA LEU A 208 -15.47 1.22 28.71
C LEU A 208 -16.83 1.52 29.36
N GLN A 209 -16.95 2.65 30.06
CA GLN A 209 -18.22 3.19 30.53
C GLN A 209 -18.16 4.71 30.65
N LEU A 210 -18.22 5.43 29.51
CA LEU A 210 -18.89 6.74 29.47
C LEU A 210 -19.10 7.28 28.04
N GLN A 211 -19.88 6.59 27.20
CA GLN A 211 -20.53 7.29 26.07
C GLN A 211 -21.86 6.65 25.66
N GLN A 212 -22.70 6.33 26.66
CA GLN A 212 -24.13 6.10 26.49
C GLN A 212 -24.89 7.07 27.41
N ARG A 213 -24.89 8.36 27.07
CA ARG A 213 -25.86 9.31 27.61
C ARG A 213 -25.82 10.63 26.84
N LEU A 214 -26.65 10.71 25.80
CA LEU A 214 -27.32 11.94 25.35
C LEU A 214 -28.21 11.64 24.14
N VAL A 215 -29.26 10.83 24.35
CA VAL A 215 -30.56 11.06 23.69
C VAL A 215 -31.63 10.69 24.71
N ALA A 216 -31.96 11.64 25.58
CA ALA A 216 -33.19 11.58 26.33
C ALA A 216 -34.32 11.96 25.36
N ALA A 217 -35.14 10.99 24.99
CA ALA A 217 -36.47 11.24 24.43
C ALA A 217 -37.47 11.24 25.60
N PRO A 218 -38.37 12.23 25.69
CA PRO A 218 -39.36 12.24 26.76
C PRO A 218 -40.40 11.14 26.56
N GLU A 219 -40.63 10.38 27.62
CA GLU A 219 -41.81 9.53 27.77
C GLU A 219 -43.06 10.43 27.86
N GLY A 220 -43.85 10.42 26.79
CA GLY A 220 -45.23 10.89 26.79
C GLY A 220 -46.14 9.67 26.90
N GLY A 221 -46.97 9.64 27.95
CA GLY A 221 -47.71 8.48 28.39
C GLY A 221 -48.91 8.06 27.54
N GLY A 222 -49.36 6.84 27.83
CA GLY A 222 -50.76 6.43 27.93
C GLY A 222 -51.64 6.60 26.71
N GLY A 223 -51.86 5.53 25.95
CA GLY A 223 -52.90 5.50 24.93
C GLY A 223 -53.14 4.12 24.34
N SER A 224 -54.15 3.46 24.89
CA SER A 224 -54.98 2.37 24.35
C SER A 224 -54.73 1.90 22.89
N GLY A 225 -54.58 0.57 22.75
CA GLY A 225 -55.08 -0.28 21.67
C GLY A 225 -55.14 0.26 20.23
N GLY A 226 -54.26 -0.22 19.36
CA GLY A 226 -54.43 -0.09 17.91
C GLY A 226 -53.32 -0.78 17.12
N SER A 227 -53.72 -1.77 16.30
CA SER A 227 -52.87 -2.49 15.35
C SER A 227 -51.97 -1.57 14.51
N LEU A 228 -50.65 -1.66 14.70
CA LEU A 228 -49.63 -0.96 13.91
C LEU A 228 -48.74 -1.97 13.15
N TRP A 229 -49.35 -2.71 12.24
CA TRP A 229 -48.64 -3.58 11.28
C TRP A 229 -48.27 -2.99 9.91
N PRO A 230 -48.58 -1.73 9.48
CA PRO A 230 -48.22 -1.32 8.12
C PRO A 230 -46.87 -0.57 8.00
N TRP A 231 -46.29 -0.04 9.07
CA TRP A 231 -45.14 0.86 8.95
C TRP A 231 -43.78 0.18 8.71
N ARG A 232 -43.62 -1.11 9.05
CA ARG A 232 -42.38 -1.85 8.76
C ARG A 232 -42.26 -2.29 7.31
N LEU A 233 -43.35 -2.36 6.56
CA LEU A 233 -43.32 -2.67 5.12
C LEU A 233 -42.95 -1.46 4.25
N LEU A 234 -43.22 -0.23 4.71
CA LEU A 234 -42.86 0.98 3.96
C LEU A 234 -41.35 1.27 3.95
N GLN A 235 -40.61 0.91 5.02
CA GLN A 235 -39.15 1.11 5.05
C GLN A 235 -38.39 0.12 4.16
N ALA A 236 -38.91 -1.09 3.96
CA ALA A 236 -38.30 -2.07 3.05
C ALA A 236 -38.46 -1.69 1.55
N ALA A 237 -39.51 -0.94 1.20
CA ALA A 237 -39.74 -0.48 -0.19
C ALA A 237 -38.85 0.71 -0.59
N LEU A 238 -38.44 1.56 0.37
CA LEU A 238 -37.57 2.72 0.10
C LEU A 238 -36.10 2.35 -0.05
N VAL A 239 -35.61 1.29 0.61
CA VAL A 239 -34.21 0.87 0.49
C VAL A 239 -33.95 0.12 -0.83
N THR A 240 -34.93 -0.62 -1.35
CA THR A 240 -34.80 -1.36 -2.61
C THR A 240 -34.81 -0.46 -3.85
N THR A 241 -35.55 0.65 -3.82
CA THR A 241 -35.62 1.61 -4.95
C THR A 241 -34.32 2.42 -5.11
N ALA A 242 -33.69 2.85 -4.01
CA ALA A 242 -32.41 3.56 -4.07
C ALA A 242 -31.26 2.70 -4.63
N ALA A 243 -31.20 1.41 -4.27
CA ALA A 243 -30.19 0.49 -4.79
C ALA A 243 -30.35 0.23 -6.30
N PHE A 244 -31.59 0.13 -6.80
CA PHE A 244 -31.86 -0.03 -8.22
C PHE A 244 -31.49 1.21 -9.04
N LEU A 245 -31.72 2.42 -8.52
CA LEU A 245 -31.33 3.65 -9.20
C LEU A 245 -29.80 3.80 -9.29
N ALA A 246 -29.08 3.49 -8.20
CA ALA A 246 -27.62 3.54 -8.19
C ALA A 246 -27.00 2.54 -9.18
N HIS A 247 -27.58 1.34 -9.30
CA HIS A 247 -27.11 0.33 -10.25
C HIS A 247 -27.38 0.73 -11.72
N ARG A 248 -28.54 1.36 -12.01
CA ARG A 248 -28.87 1.91 -13.35
C ARG A 248 -27.97 3.08 -13.74
N LEU A 249 -27.58 3.94 -12.80
CA LEU A 249 -26.66 5.05 -13.06
C LEU A 249 -25.22 4.56 -13.28
N ALA A 250 -24.76 3.56 -12.51
CA ALA A 250 -23.42 2.98 -12.67
C ALA A 250 -23.27 2.26 -14.03
N THR A 251 -24.28 1.49 -14.44
CA THR A 251 -24.26 0.80 -15.75
C THR A 251 -24.30 1.78 -16.94
N SER A 252 -25.06 2.86 -16.82
CA SER A 252 -25.09 3.93 -17.85
C SER A 252 -23.74 4.64 -17.99
N TYR A 253 -23.04 4.89 -16.87
CA TYR A 253 -21.73 5.54 -16.89
C TYR A 253 -20.64 4.66 -17.53
N VAL A 254 -20.68 3.35 -17.26
CA VAL A 254 -19.74 2.38 -17.88
C VAL A 254 -20.00 2.25 -19.38
N ALA A 255 -21.28 2.23 -19.81
CA ALA A 255 -21.64 2.21 -21.23
C ALA A 255 -21.17 3.47 -21.97
N ALA A 256 -21.37 4.67 -21.40
CA ALA A 256 -20.90 5.92 -21.97
C ALA A 256 -19.36 5.97 -22.10
N ARG A 257 -18.64 5.42 -21.11
CA ARG A 257 -17.18 5.38 -21.12
C ARG A 257 -16.60 4.36 -22.11
N LEU A 258 -17.30 3.24 -22.32
CA LEU A 258 -16.95 2.26 -23.36
C LEU A 258 -17.21 2.83 -24.77
N LEU A 259 -18.32 3.54 -24.98
CA LEU A 259 -18.61 4.21 -26.25
C LEU A 259 -17.62 5.35 -26.57
N GLY A 260 -17.16 6.08 -25.55
CA GLY A 260 -16.08 7.07 -25.71
C GLY A 260 -14.72 6.46 -26.09
N LYS A 261 -14.41 5.25 -25.61
CA LYS A 261 -13.18 4.52 -26.00
C LYS A 261 -13.25 3.92 -27.40
N LEU A 262 -14.45 3.66 -27.92
CA LEU A 262 -14.68 3.11 -29.26
C LEU A 262 -14.72 4.19 -30.36
N GLY A 263 -14.50 5.47 -30.04
CA GLY A 263 -14.41 6.55 -31.03
C GLY A 263 -15.73 6.89 -31.76
N LEU A 264 -16.87 6.37 -31.29
CA LEU A 264 -18.17 6.51 -31.94
C LEU A 264 -18.93 7.81 -31.61
N LEU A 265 -18.36 8.72 -30.81
CA LEU A 265 -19.00 9.99 -30.41
C LEU A 265 -18.44 11.24 -31.13
N SER A 266 -17.77 11.07 -32.27
CA SER A 266 -17.10 12.17 -32.98
C SER A 266 -17.97 12.98 -33.96
N SER A 267 -19.27 12.71 -34.12
CA SER A 267 -20.05 13.30 -35.24
C SER A 267 -21.28 14.13 -34.87
N GLY A 268 -21.51 14.44 -33.58
CA GLY A 268 -22.81 14.98 -33.14
C GLY A 268 -22.88 16.45 -32.68
N LEU A 269 -21.77 17.18 -32.55
CA LEU A 269 -21.77 18.47 -31.84
C LEU A 269 -21.38 19.71 -32.68
N GLU A 270 -21.63 19.68 -33.99
CA GLU A 270 -21.44 20.82 -34.91
C GLU A 270 -22.75 21.32 -35.54
N ALA A 271 -23.93 20.94 -35.02
CA ALA A 271 -25.23 21.36 -35.58
C ALA A 271 -25.93 22.51 -34.81
N ALA A 272 -25.36 23.03 -33.71
CA ALA A 272 -26.07 23.98 -32.83
C ALA A 272 -25.62 25.46 -32.95
N LYS A 273 -24.96 25.86 -34.04
CA LYS A 273 -24.46 27.24 -34.24
C LYS A 273 -25.17 28.05 -35.33
N LEU A 274 -26.28 27.55 -35.90
CA LEU A 274 -27.02 28.20 -37.01
C LEU A 274 -28.45 28.66 -36.67
N LEU A 275 -28.72 29.01 -35.42
CA LEU A 275 -29.91 29.79 -35.02
C LEU A 275 -29.36 30.97 -34.19
N GLY A 276 -29.20 32.18 -34.72
CA GLY A 276 -30.21 32.96 -35.40
C GLY A 276 -30.60 34.14 -34.49
N THR A 277 -29.65 35.02 -34.15
CA THR A 277 -29.96 36.29 -33.46
C THR A 277 -30.36 37.34 -34.49
N GLY A 278 -31.61 37.26 -34.97
CA GLY A 278 -32.25 38.31 -35.73
C GLY A 278 -32.67 39.45 -34.79
N LYS A 279 -31.91 40.56 -34.80
CA LYS A 279 -32.35 41.84 -34.22
C LYS A 279 -33.40 42.45 -35.16
N ALA A 280 -34.67 42.42 -34.75
CA ALA A 280 -35.73 43.19 -35.39
C ALA A 280 -35.55 44.68 -35.06
N LYS A 281 -35.45 45.49 -36.11
CA LYS A 281 -35.45 46.95 -36.09
C LYS A 281 -36.89 47.38 -36.35
N VAL A 282 -37.57 47.91 -35.34
CA VAL A 282 -38.90 48.52 -35.49
C VAL A 282 -38.71 49.95 -35.97
N PRO A 283 -39.29 50.37 -37.12
CA PRO A 283 -39.37 51.77 -37.48
C PRO A 283 -40.67 52.40 -36.97
N LEU A 284 -40.49 53.63 -36.46
CA LEU A 284 -41.46 54.71 -36.20
C LEU A 284 -42.42 54.53 -35.02
#